data_AF-A0AAN9HUL1-F1
#
_entry.id   AF-A0AAN9HUL1-F1
#
_cell.length_a   1.000
_cell.length_b   1.000
_cell.length_c   1.000
_cell.angle_alpha   90.00
_cell.angle_beta   90.00
_cell.angle_gamma   90.00
#
_symmetry.space_group_name_H-M   'P 1'
#
loop_
_entity.id
_entity.type
_entity.pdbx_description
1 polymer ?
#
loop_
_entity_poly.entity_id
_entity_poly.type
_entity_poly.pdbx_seq_one_letter_code
_entity_poly.pdbx_strand_id
1 'polypeptide(L)'
;MKDGCIVFPTTDSTFDLRTGEIKEWYPKNPVLRVLTPALRNLFVYSVKTDGQNIYISISGGVKSGASAEIVISGKAQPGVTASDVNVDEVRMVVNESQRDLVLAGGTN
;
A
#
# COMPACT_ATOMS: atom_id res chain seq x y z
N MET A 1 -8.91 0.80 -17.01
CA MET A 1 -9.04 0.93 -15.54
C MET A 1 -10.52 0.73 -15.22
N LYS A 2 -10.87 -0.08 -14.22
CA LYS A 2 -12.28 -0.17 -13.78
C LYS A 2 -12.55 1.05 -12.91
N ASP A 3 -13.61 1.80 -13.20
CA ASP A 3 -13.97 3.01 -12.44
C ASP A 3 -14.07 2.68 -10.95
N GLY A 4 -13.37 3.46 -10.11
CA GLY A 4 -13.38 3.30 -8.66
C GLY A 4 -12.51 2.17 -8.10
N CYS A 5 -11.62 1.55 -8.87
CA CYS A 5 -10.64 0.57 -8.38
C CYS A 5 -9.19 1.05 -8.52
N ILE A 6 -8.33 0.59 -7.61
CA ILE A 6 -6.87 0.72 -7.67
C ILE A 6 -6.21 -0.64 -7.91
N VAL A 7 -5.12 -0.64 -8.67
CA VAL A 7 -4.34 -1.84 -9.00
C VAL A 7 -2.95 -1.72 -8.37
N PHE A 8 -2.51 -2.78 -7.69
CA PHE A 8 -1.16 -2.82 -7.14
C PHE A 8 -0.14 -3.14 -8.24
N PRO A 9 0.90 -2.30 -8.46
CA PRO A 9 1.77 -2.41 -9.63
C PRO A 9 2.58 -3.71 -9.67
N THR A 10 2.95 -4.27 -8.52
CA THR A 10 3.82 -5.47 -8.46
C THR A 10 3.04 -6.79 -8.53
N THR A 11 1.78 -6.81 -8.10
CA THR A 11 1.01 -8.05 -7.96
C THR A 11 -0.22 -8.09 -8.85
N ASP A 12 -0.59 -6.97 -9.47
CA ASP A 12 -1.81 -6.82 -10.28
C ASP A 12 -3.10 -7.15 -9.50
N SER A 13 -3.02 -7.10 -8.16
CA SER A 13 -4.18 -7.19 -7.28
C SER A 13 -5.03 -5.93 -7.39
N THR A 14 -6.35 -6.06 -7.36
CA THR A 14 -7.30 -4.96 -7.55
C THR A 14 -8.17 -4.78 -6.32
N PHE A 15 -8.34 -3.53 -5.90
CA PHE A 15 -9.14 -3.15 -4.72
C PHE A 15 -10.13 -2.03 -5.05
N ASP A 16 -11.29 -2.06 -4.43
CA ASP A 16 -12.29 -0.99 -4.49
C ASP A 16 -11.88 0.19 -3.61
N LEU A 17 -11.84 1.40 -4.18
CA LEU A 17 -11.40 2.60 -3.46
C LEU A 17 -12.40 3.09 -2.41
N ARG A 18 -13.69 2.77 -2.57
CA ARG A 18 -14.75 3.21 -1.65
C ARG A 18 -14.84 2.31 -0.43
N THR A 19 -14.68 1.00 -0.62
CA THR A 19 -14.87 0.00 0.46
C THR A 19 -13.59 -0.67 0.91
N GLY A 20 -12.52 -0.61 0.13
CA GLY A 20 -11.27 -1.33 0.36
C GLY A 20 -11.34 -2.81 0.01
N GLU A 21 -12.48 -3.30 -0.50
CA GLU A 21 -12.67 -4.71 -0.83
C GLU A 21 -11.71 -5.19 -1.91
N ILE A 22 -11.13 -6.37 -1.69
CA ILE A 22 -10.40 -7.11 -2.71
C ILE A 22 -11.39 -7.51 -3.82
N LYS A 23 -11.16 -7.02 -5.05
CA LYS A 23 -11.88 -7.44 -6.25
C LYS A 23 -11.13 -8.53 -7.02
N GLU A 24 -9.80 -8.51 -6.94
CA GLU A 24 -8.92 -9.51 -7.54
C GLU A 24 -7.62 -9.60 -6.73
N TRP A 25 -7.06 -10.80 -6.54
CA TRP A 25 -5.79 -10.96 -5.79
C TRP A 25 -4.80 -11.90 -6.47
N TYR A 26 -3.52 -11.59 -6.31
CA TYR A 26 -2.41 -12.49 -6.62
C TYR A 26 -2.34 -13.62 -5.58
N PRO A 27 -1.99 -14.85 -5.98
CA PRO A 27 -1.58 -15.31 -7.32
C PRO A 27 -2.75 -15.58 -8.27
N LYS A 28 -2.55 -15.45 -9.59
CA LYS A 28 -3.59 -15.80 -10.59
C LYS A 28 -3.64 -17.29 -10.95
N ASN A 29 -2.59 -18.03 -10.63
CA ASN A 29 -2.55 -19.48 -10.84
C ASN A 29 -3.59 -20.19 -9.93
N PRO A 30 -4.49 -21.04 -10.46
CA PRO A 30 -5.56 -21.65 -9.67
C PRO A 30 -5.09 -22.49 -8.49
N VAL A 31 -4.00 -23.26 -8.66
CA VAL A 31 -3.46 -24.11 -7.60
C VAL A 31 -2.88 -23.25 -6.48
N LEU A 32 -2.10 -22.22 -6.84
CA LEU A 32 -1.54 -21.30 -5.86
C LEU A 32 -2.63 -20.47 -5.16
N ARG A 33 -3.76 -20.18 -5.80
CA ARG A 33 -4.90 -19.50 -5.15
C ARG A 33 -5.51 -20.30 -4.02
N VAL A 34 -5.63 -21.61 -4.19
CA VAL A 34 -6.14 -22.49 -3.14
C VAL A 34 -5.21 -22.47 -1.94
N LEU A 35 -3.91 -22.39 -2.17
CA LEU A 35 -2.89 -22.40 -1.12
C LEU A 35 -2.60 -21.01 -0.52
N THR A 36 -2.93 -19.94 -1.24
CA THR A 36 -2.68 -18.54 -0.84
C THR A 36 -3.99 -17.77 -0.88
N PRO A 37 -4.82 -17.88 0.18
CA PRO A 37 -6.04 -17.09 0.29
C PRO A 37 -5.72 -15.59 0.40
N ALA A 38 -6.70 -14.76 0.05
CA ALA A 38 -6.52 -13.32 0.10
C ALA A 38 -6.32 -12.85 1.56
N LEU A 39 -5.33 -11.97 1.78
CA LEU A 39 -4.89 -11.58 3.12
C LEU A 39 -5.92 -10.69 3.85
N ARG A 40 -6.08 -9.45 3.38
CA ARG A 40 -7.01 -8.48 3.96
C ARG A 40 -7.44 -7.41 2.95
N ASN A 41 -8.64 -6.88 3.15
CA ASN A 41 -9.10 -5.66 2.49
C ASN A 41 -8.21 -4.46 2.87
N LEU A 42 -8.17 -3.45 2.00
CA LEU A 42 -7.52 -2.17 2.31
C LEU A 42 -8.27 -1.45 3.42
N PHE A 43 -7.54 -0.67 4.22
CA PHE A 43 -8.15 0.26 5.16
C PHE A 43 -8.65 1.50 4.41
N VAL A 44 -9.89 1.87 4.66
CA VAL A 44 -10.50 3.09 4.12
C VAL A 44 -10.67 4.08 5.26
N TYR A 45 -10.14 5.28 5.06
CA TYR A 45 -10.30 6.40 5.98
C TYR A 45 -11.37 7.33 5.45
N SER A 46 -12.24 7.81 6.34
CA SER A 46 -13.25 8.80 5.97
C SER A 46 -12.58 10.12 5.65
N VAL A 47 -13.00 10.73 4.54
CA VAL A 47 -12.48 12.01 4.06
C VAL A 47 -13.60 13.02 4.00
N LYS A 48 -13.31 14.25 4.43
CA LYS A 48 -14.15 15.43 4.21
C LYS A 48 -13.33 16.46 3.43
N THR A 49 -13.92 17.06 2.41
CA THR A 49 -13.30 18.17 1.67
C THR A 49 -14.01 19.48 2.00
N ASP A 50 -13.26 20.56 2.10
CA ASP A 50 -13.78 21.92 2.19
C ASP A 50 -12.91 22.81 1.32
N GLY A 51 -13.35 23.11 0.09
CA GLY A 51 -12.77 24.07 -0.86
C GLY A 51 -11.26 23.98 -1.10
N GLN A 52 -10.47 24.35 -0.10
CA GLN A 52 -9.01 24.37 -0.06
C GLN A 52 -8.38 23.22 0.74
N ASN A 53 -9.15 22.45 1.51
CA ASN A 53 -8.64 21.48 2.48
C ASN A 53 -9.24 20.09 2.32
N ILE A 54 -8.42 19.07 2.61
CA ILE A 54 -8.82 17.67 2.70
C ILE A 54 -8.57 17.21 4.15
N TYR A 55 -9.64 16.80 4.84
CA TYR A 55 -9.59 16.29 6.20
C TYR A 55 -9.72 14.78 6.19
N ILE A 56 -8.78 14.10 6.83
CA ILE A 56 -8.74 12.64 6.93
C ILE A 56 -8.97 12.25 8.39
N SER A 57 -10.00 11.44 8.65
CA SER A 57 -10.31 10.96 10.00
C SER A 57 -9.53 9.70 10.32
N ILE A 58 -8.44 9.84 11.08
CA ILE A 58 -7.56 8.72 11.49
C ILE A 58 -8.18 7.92 12.65
N SER A 59 -9.02 8.56 13.48
CA SER A 59 -9.53 8.03 14.76
C SER A 59 -10.65 6.97 14.66
N GLY A 60 -11.11 6.62 13.45
CA GLY A 60 -12.27 5.73 13.27
C GLY A 60 -12.05 4.48 12.39
N GLY A 61 -10.92 4.37 11.68
CA GLY A 61 -10.67 3.28 10.72
C GLY A 61 -9.84 2.12 11.28
N VAL A 62 -9.27 2.26 12.48
CA VAL A 62 -8.24 1.35 13.00
C VAL A 62 -8.89 0.25 13.84
N LYS A 63 -9.26 -0.87 13.20
CA LYS A 63 -9.32 -2.15 13.91
C LYS A 63 -7.90 -2.56 14.26
N SER A 64 -7.40 -2.20 15.46
CA SER A 64 -6.21 -2.67 16.21
C SER A 64 -4.89 -3.06 15.47
N GLY A 65 -4.75 -2.86 14.17
CA GLY A 65 -3.63 -3.38 13.35
C GLY A 65 -3.38 -2.58 12.06
N ALA A 66 -3.86 -1.33 12.03
CA ALA A 66 -3.56 -0.36 10.99
C ALA A 66 -2.79 0.81 11.61
N SER A 67 -1.57 1.07 11.15
CA SER A 67 -0.87 2.32 11.43
C SER A 67 -0.96 3.19 10.17
N ALA A 68 -1.46 4.41 10.31
CA ALA A 68 -1.40 5.42 9.27
C ALA A 68 -0.46 6.53 9.76
N GLU A 69 0.58 6.80 8.99
CA GLU A 69 1.52 7.88 9.24
C GLU A 69 1.40 8.90 8.10
N ILE A 70 1.31 10.18 8.46
CA ILE A 70 1.40 11.26 7.49
C ILE A 70 2.89 11.52 7.26
N VAL A 71 3.40 11.05 6.12
CA VAL A 71 4.79 11.32 5.71
C VAL A 71 4.83 12.67 5.02
N ILE A 72 5.53 13.63 5.63
CA ILE A 72 5.77 14.96 5.07
C ILE A 72 7.22 14.99 4.59
N SER A 73 7.47 15.33 3.32
CA SER A 73 8.84 15.40 2.75
C SER A 73 9.71 16.57 3.29
N GLY A 74 9.37 17.16 4.46
CA GLY A 74 10.06 18.32 5.04
C GLY A 74 10.05 18.35 6.59
N LYS A 75 10.71 19.34 7.20
CA LYS A 75 10.74 19.51 8.67
C LYS A 75 9.35 19.88 9.20
N ALA A 76 8.67 18.93 9.83
CA ALA A 76 7.39 19.17 10.50
C ALA A 76 7.60 20.03 11.77
N GLN A 77 7.20 21.29 11.73
CA GLN A 77 7.11 22.14 12.93
C GLN A 77 5.69 22.08 13.50
N PRO A 78 5.52 21.87 14.82
CA PRO A 78 4.21 21.95 15.47
C PRO A 78 3.56 23.32 15.22
N GLY A 79 2.32 23.33 14.75
CA GLY A 79 1.54 24.55 14.48
C GLY A 79 1.57 25.05 13.03
N VAL A 80 2.25 24.36 12.12
CA VAL A 80 2.24 24.68 10.69
C VAL A 80 1.31 23.73 9.95
N THR A 81 0.25 24.25 9.34
CA THR A 81 -0.54 23.51 8.34
C THR A 81 0.36 23.33 7.12
N ALA A 82 0.73 22.08 6.79
CA ALA A 82 1.49 21.80 5.57
C ALA A 82 0.61 22.11 4.35
N SER A 83 0.79 23.30 3.78
CA SER A 83 0.07 23.77 2.60
C SER A 83 0.61 23.17 1.30
N ASP A 84 1.76 22.49 1.36
CA ASP A 84 2.42 21.86 0.21
C ASP A 84 2.87 20.44 0.58
N VAL A 85 1.93 19.49 0.49
CA VAL A 85 2.20 18.07 0.65
C VAL A 85 2.61 17.52 -0.70
N ASN A 86 3.90 17.59 -1.01
CA ASN A 86 4.44 16.93 -2.19
C ASN A 86 4.42 15.41 -1.94
N VAL A 87 3.54 14.69 -2.63
CA VAL A 87 3.54 13.23 -2.62
C VAL A 87 4.71 12.79 -3.47
N ASP A 88 5.84 12.48 -2.83
CA ASP A 88 6.90 11.75 -3.54
C ASP A 88 6.32 10.41 -3.97
N GLU A 89 6.30 10.16 -5.27
CA GLU A 89 5.91 8.86 -5.80
C GLU A 89 6.71 7.78 -5.07
N VAL A 90 5.99 6.81 -4.49
CA VAL A 90 6.61 5.71 -3.74
C VAL A 90 7.43 4.87 -4.72
N ARG A 91 8.73 5.16 -4.82
CA ARG A 91 9.67 4.38 -5.62
C ARG A 91 10.07 3.13 -4.83
N MET A 92 9.82 1.96 -5.40
CA MET A 92 10.32 0.71 -4.86
C MET A 92 11.81 0.59 -5.23
N VAL A 93 12.69 0.73 -4.25
CA VAL A 93 14.14 0.53 -4.44
C VAL A 93 14.44 -0.94 -4.16
N VAL A 94 14.75 -1.70 -5.21
CA VAL A 94 15.28 -3.06 -5.08
C VAL A 94 16.75 -2.96 -4.68
N ASN A 95 17.09 -3.38 -3.46
CA ASN A 95 18.48 -3.60 -3.10
C ASN A 95 18.88 -5.01 -3.57
N GLU A 96 19.61 -5.10 -4.68
CA GLU A 96 20.06 -6.39 -5.25
C GLU A 96 21.24 -7.03 -4.52
N SER A 97 21.69 -6.48 -3.38
CA SER A 97 22.83 -7.03 -2.64
C SER A 97 22.46 -8.09 -1.60
N GLN A 98 21.78 -9.17 -2.02
CA GLN A 98 21.81 -10.42 -1.25
C GLN A 98 21.37 -11.65 -2.07
N ARG A 99 22.18 -12.04 -3.05
CA ARG A 99 22.14 -13.39 -3.65
C ARG A 99 23.55 -13.88 -3.97
N ASP A 100 24.33 -14.13 -2.94
CA ASP A 100 25.38 -15.14 -2.99
C ASP A 100 25.05 -16.24 -1.99
N LEU A 101 24.36 -17.26 -2.49
CA LEU A 101 24.30 -18.57 -1.86
C LEU A 101 24.35 -19.62 -2.98
N VAL A 102 25.54 -20.13 -3.26
CA VAL A 102 25.70 -21.45 -3.90
C VAL A 102 26.65 -22.28 -3.05
N LEU A 103 26.16 -23.50 -2.82
CA LEU A 103 26.64 -24.53 -1.94
C LEU A 103 27.88 -25.24 -2.53
N ALA A 104 28.70 -25.80 -1.65
CA ALA A 104 29.80 -26.69 -1.99
C ALA A 104 29.32 -28.00 -2.65
N GLY A 105 30.12 -28.55 -3.59
CA GLY A 105 30.14 -29.98 -3.91
C GLY A 105 30.56 -30.39 -5.34
N GLY A 106 31.75 -31.01 -5.49
CA GLY A 106 31.93 -32.27 -6.24
C GLY A 106 32.36 -32.29 -7.73
N THR A 107 33.62 -32.72 -7.96
CA THR A 107 34.18 -33.57 -9.06
C THR A 107 33.89 -33.23 -10.54
N ASN A 108 34.94 -33.00 -11.35
CA ASN A 108 35.78 -34.02 -12.00
C ASN A 108 37.12 -33.40 -12.44
#